data_AF-G0EEJ2-F1
#
_entry.id   AF-G0EEJ2-F1
#
_cell.length_a   1.000
_cell.length_b   1.000
_cell.length_c   1.000
_cell.angle_alpha   90.00
_cell.angle_beta   90.00
_cell.angle_gamma   90.00
#
_symmetry.space_group_name_H-M   'P 1'
#
loop_
_entity.id
_entity.type
_entity.pdbx_description
1 polymer ?
#
loop_
_entity_poly.entity_id
_entity_poly.type
_entity_poly.pdbx_seq_one_letter_code
_entity_poly.pdbx_strand_id
1 'polypeptide(L)'
;MLAASLSTARMMSKIGIYLSIVYLSIGIVLAMSGYTALLHPVLTSFGAMTVFVSGVAIAYIISIRPRKPLYPVLLVFGATLLYVAALIWLHSPVYGLATLAVGFAALGLGTLGTSMMAKSGTTVRASLLALGYTFLFTSAYLMIATTSLQLSLHPTLLGYIMAFPMQVIYAVTLHALPSTYNIRPSRIIYAAFPLASLSSLLLPLLPLYGALAASASLLIFTFSSGFTRIPSILRKLPANRAAGRAHRYFLIGHLYALTSIVLATILLISYGIGIAPQLYLIHFLLIGVVSTFIVIHAPLMLPVILGTRTARRYNQAPFASLLASAVTWILNRDISLVLFLVALVSTLLIVKPTRPLPTILKSPTRQSMSGKHPP
;
A
#
# COMPACT_ATOMS: atom_id res chain seq x y z
N MET A 1 6.65 -30.00 -4.14
CA MET A 1 6.81 -28.97 -3.07
C MET A 1 6.68 -27.53 -3.59
N LEU A 2 7.53 -27.04 -4.51
CA LEU A 2 7.50 -25.64 -4.98
C LEU A 2 6.16 -25.21 -5.61
N ALA A 3 5.59 -26.04 -6.49
CA ALA A 3 4.30 -25.72 -7.13
C ALA A 3 3.17 -25.56 -6.11
N ALA A 4 3.16 -26.41 -5.07
CA ALA A 4 2.18 -26.35 -3.99
C ALA A 4 2.33 -25.04 -3.19
N SER A 5 3.55 -24.68 -2.77
CA SER A 5 3.77 -23.46 -1.98
C SER A 5 3.47 -22.17 -2.78
N LEU A 6 3.73 -22.15 -4.09
CA LEU A 6 3.30 -21.06 -4.96
C LEU A 6 1.77 -20.97 -5.12
N SER A 7 1.09 -22.11 -5.21
CA SER A 7 -0.38 -22.16 -5.27
C SER A 7 -0.98 -21.63 -3.96
N THR A 8 -0.46 -22.09 -2.81
CA THR A 8 -0.89 -21.63 -1.49
C THR A 8 -0.65 -20.15 -1.31
N ALA A 9 0.50 -19.61 -1.71
CA ALA A 9 0.78 -18.17 -1.63
C ALA A 9 -0.20 -17.33 -2.47
N ARG A 10 -0.59 -17.81 -3.67
CA ARG A 10 -1.63 -17.15 -4.48
C ARG A 10 -2.99 -17.17 -3.77
N MET A 11 -3.35 -18.30 -3.17
CA MET A 11 -4.58 -18.43 -2.41
C MET A 11 -4.59 -17.50 -1.20
N MET A 12 -3.49 -17.43 -0.44
CA MET A 12 -3.34 -16.52 0.69
C MET A 12 -3.55 -15.07 0.25
N SER A 13 -2.92 -14.64 -0.85
CA SER A 13 -3.14 -13.30 -1.41
C SER A 13 -4.63 -12.98 -1.67
N LYS A 14 -5.39 -13.93 -2.24
CA LYS A 14 -6.84 -13.77 -2.44
C LYS A 14 -7.59 -13.68 -1.11
N ILE A 15 -7.29 -14.59 -0.18
CA ILE A 15 -7.90 -14.60 1.16
C ILE A 15 -7.66 -13.26 1.86
N GLY A 16 -6.43 -12.73 1.80
CA GLY A 16 -6.10 -11.43 2.37
C GLY A 16 -6.97 -10.30 1.80
N ILE A 17 -7.19 -10.26 0.48
CA ILE A 17 -8.09 -9.26 -0.11
C ILE A 17 -9.49 -9.34 0.50
N TYR A 18 -10.08 -10.54 0.61
CA TYR A 18 -11.41 -10.70 1.20
C TYR A 18 -11.44 -10.36 2.70
N LEU A 19 -10.47 -10.86 3.47
CA LEU A 19 -10.35 -10.57 4.90
C LEU A 19 -10.18 -9.08 5.16
N SER A 20 -9.44 -8.36 4.30
CA SER A 20 -9.30 -6.92 4.45
C SER A 20 -10.61 -6.15 4.32
N ILE A 21 -11.51 -6.60 3.44
CA ILE A 21 -12.85 -6.02 3.28
C ILE A 21 -13.70 -6.31 4.52
N VAL A 22 -13.62 -7.53 5.06
CA VAL A 22 -14.32 -7.91 6.30
C VAL A 22 -13.85 -7.03 7.47
N TYR A 23 -12.54 -6.93 7.69
CA TYR A 23 -11.97 -6.09 8.75
C TYR A 23 -12.34 -4.61 8.59
N LEU A 24 -12.28 -4.07 7.36
CA LEU A 24 -12.66 -2.69 7.10
C LEU A 24 -14.15 -2.45 7.40
N SER A 25 -15.02 -3.37 6.98
CA SER A 25 -16.47 -3.24 7.15
C SER A 25 -16.84 -3.23 8.63
N ILE A 26 -16.30 -4.17 9.42
CA ILE A 26 -16.51 -4.23 10.86
C ILE A 26 -15.94 -2.95 11.52
N GLY A 27 -14.73 -2.53 11.12
CA GLY A 27 -14.11 -1.31 11.65
C GLY A 27 -14.92 -0.04 11.38
N ILE A 28 -15.57 0.08 10.22
CA ILE A 28 -16.44 1.22 9.89
C ILE A 28 -17.74 1.18 10.71
N VAL A 29 -18.39 0.01 10.80
CA VAL A 29 -19.62 -0.14 11.61
C VAL A 29 -19.36 0.23 13.07
N LEU A 30 -18.23 -0.20 13.62
CA LEU A 30 -17.84 0.15 14.98
C LEU A 30 -17.59 1.66 15.16
N ALA A 31 -16.98 2.33 14.17
CA ALA A 31 -16.85 3.79 14.20
C ALA A 31 -18.21 4.49 14.20
N MET A 32 -19.17 4.01 13.41
CA MET A 32 -20.53 4.59 13.35
C MET A 32 -21.33 4.35 14.63
N SER A 33 -21.15 3.21 15.28
CA SER A 33 -21.86 2.86 16.51
C SER A 33 -21.40 3.64 17.74
N GLY A 34 -20.28 4.37 17.66
CA GLY A 34 -19.68 5.09 18.79
C GLY A 34 -19.08 4.17 19.88
N TYR A 35 -19.19 2.85 19.75
CA TYR A 35 -18.98 1.92 20.87
C TYR A 35 -17.53 1.57 21.19
N THR A 36 -16.53 1.86 20.34
CA THR A 36 -15.14 1.51 20.70
C THR A 36 -14.07 2.32 19.98
N ALA A 37 -13.47 3.29 20.68
CA ALA A 37 -12.32 4.07 20.19
C ALA A 37 -11.07 3.21 19.89
N LEU A 38 -10.97 2.00 20.45
CA LEU A 38 -9.81 1.10 20.29
C LEU A 38 -9.96 0.08 19.17
N LEU A 39 -11.17 -0.41 18.87
CA LEU A 39 -11.35 -1.47 17.88
C LEU A 39 -11.30 -0.96 16.45
N HIS A 40 -11.86 0.23 16.20
CA HIS A 40 -11.80 0.87 14.88
C HIS A 40 -10.38 0.98 14.32
N PRO A 41 -9.42 1.64 15.01
CA PRO A 41 -8.06 1.79 14.48
C PRO A 41 -7.36 0.45 14.24
N VAL A 42 -7.67 -0.60 15.00
CA VAL A 42 -7.03 -1.91 14.81
C VAL A 42 -7.61 -2.66 13.65
N LEU A 43 -8.93 -2.77 13.56
CA LEU A 43 -9.54 -3.48 12.45
C LEU A 43 -9.29 -2.76 11.13
N THR A 44 -9.26 -1.43 11.12
CA THR A 44 -8.99 -0.68 9.89
C THR A 44 -7.50 -0.61 9.52
N SER A 45 -6.60 -0.42 10.50
CA SER A 45 -5.17 -0.28 10.21
C SER A 45 -4.43 -1.61 10.27
N PHE A 46 -4.34 -2.24 11.45
CA PHE A 46 -3.59 -3.50 11.63
C PHE A 46 -4.27 -4.72 10.99
N GLY A 47 -5.60 -4.66 10.82
CA GLY A 47 -6.37 -5.63 10.06
C GLY A 47 -6.39 -5.28 8.59
N ALA A 48 -7.36 -4.46 8.17
CA ALA A 48 -7.67 -4.23 6.78
C ALA A 48 -6.48 -3.72 5.96
N MET A 49 -5.84 -2.63 6.38
CA MET A 49 -4.73 -2.04 5.64
C MET A 49 -3.53 -2.99 5.54
N THR A 50 -3.09 -3.55 6.66
CA THR A 50 -1.96 -4.48 6.72
C THR A 50 -2.18 -5.71 5.84
N VAL A 51 -3.35 -6.33 5.96
CA VAL A 51 -3.72 -7.54 5.24
C VAL A 51 -3.87 -7.26 3.74
N PHE A 52 -4.50 -6.15 3.35
CA PHE A 52 -4.67 -5.77 1.96
C PHE A 52 -3.32 -5.53 1.27
N VAL A 53 -2.49 -4.65 1.83
CA VAL A 53 -1.20 -4.26 1.25
C VAL A 53 -0.28 -5.48 1.15
N SER A 54 -0.24 -6.32 2.18
CA SER A 54 0.56 -7.55 2.18
C SER A 54 0.02 -8.58 1.19
N GLY A 55 -1.30 -8.73 1.07
CA GLY A 55 -1.94 -9.60 0.09
C GLY A 55 -1.56 -9.23 -1.35
N VAL A 56 -1.58 -7.93 -1.68
CA VAL A 56 -1.15 -7.42 -2.99
C VAL A 56 0.36 -7.64 -3.19
N ALA A 57 1.17 -7.36 -2.17
CA ALA A 57 2.62 -7.57 -2.21
C ALA A 57 2.99 -9.04 -2.46
N ILE A 58 2.33 -10.00 -1.80
CA ILE A 58 2.56 -11.44 -2.01
C ILE A 58 2.27 -11.81 -3.46
N ALA A 59 1.16 -11.34 -4.05
CA ALA A 59 0.85 -11.59 -5.45
C ALA A 59 1.93 -11.04 -6.40
N TYR A 60 2.46 -9.86 -6.09
CA TYR A 60 3.57 -9.27 -6.84
C TYR A 60 4.84 -10.13 -6.73
N ILE A 61 5.24 -10.54 -5.52
CA ILE A 61 6.47 -11.32 -5.29
C ILE A 61 6.40 -12.68 -6.00
N ILE A 62 5.28 -13.40 -5.88
CA ILE A 62 5.14 -14.73 -6.50
C ILE A 62 5.00 -14.68 -8.02
N SER A 63 4.62 -13.53 -8.60
CA SER A 63 4.57 -13.35 -10.06
C SER A 63 5.95 -13.54 -10.72
N ILE A 64 7.02 -13.33 -9.95
CA ILE A 64 8.42 -13.46 -10.36
C ILE A 64 8.88 -14.92 -10.36
N ARG A 65 8.04 -15.83 -9.86
CA ARG A 65 8.28 -17.28 -9.79
C ARG A 65 9.59 -17.62 -9.05
N PRO A 66 9.62 -17.45 -7.72
CA PRO A 66 10.72 -17.94 -6.89
C PRO A 66 11.07 -19.38 -7.25
N ARG A 67 12.36 -19.72 -7.43
CA ARG A 67 12.77 -21.08 -7.81
C ARG A 67 13.02 -22.00 -6.60
N LYS A 68 13.15 -21.43 -5.40
CA LYS A 68 13.33 -22.19 -4.14
C LYS A 68 12.01 -22.23 -3.37
N PRO A 69 11.59 -23.40 -2.85
CA PRO A 69 10.30 -23.55 -2.16
C PRO A 69 10.26 -22.83 -0.81
N LEU A 70 11.42 -22.56 -0.19
CA LEU A 70 11.52 -21.82 1.07
C LEU A 70 10.88 -20.44 1.00
N TYR A 71 11.10 -19.66 -0.07
CA TYR A 71 10.61 -18.28 -0.13
C TYR A 71 9.08 -18.20 -0.20
N PRO A 72 8.38 -18.96 -1.06
CA PRO A 72 6.92 -19.03 -0.99
C PRO A 72 6.39 -19.55 0.35
N VAL A 73 7.10 -20.48 1.02
CA VAL A 73 6.71 -20.95 2.37
C VAL A 73 6.79 -19.82 3.39
N LEU A 74 7.86 -19.03 3.39
CA LEU A 74 7.99 -17.84 4.24
C LEU A 74 6.89 -16.81 3.96
N LEU A 75 6.50 -16.64 2.69
CA LEU A 75 5.38 -15.75 2.34
C LEU A 75 4.04 -16.26 2.89
N VAL A 76 3.77 -17.57 2.79
CA VAL A 76 2.54 -18.19 3.33
C VAL A 76 2.51 -18.11 4.86
N PHE A 77 3.62 -18.43 5.51
CA PHE A 77 3.74 -18.34 6.96
C PHE A 77 3.54 -16.90 7.43
N GLY A 78 4.24 -15.94 6.82
CA GLY A 78 4.10 -14.52 7.14
C GLY A 78 2.66 -14.02 6.95
N ALA A 79 2.02 -14.37 5.82
CA ALA A 79 0.62 -14.03 5.57
C ALA A 79 -0.33 -14.57 6.64
N THR A 80 -0.17 -15.84 7.02
CA THR A 80 -1.00 -16.48 8.03
C THR A 80 -0.93 -15.72 9.35
N LEU A 81 0.28 -15.38 9.80
CA LEU A 81 0.49 -14.60 11.02
C LEU A 81 -0.17 -13.22 10.93
N LEU A 82 0.02 -12.50 9.83
CA LEU A 82 -0.62 -11.19 9.65
C LEU A 82 -2.16 -11.27 9.70
N TYR A 83 -2.75 -12.35 9.18
CA TYR A 83 -4.21 -12.47 9.09
C TYR A 83 -4.85 -12.74 10.44
N VAL A 84 -4.17 -13.48 11.32
CA VAL A 84 -4.65 -13.78 12.68
C VAL A 84 -4.22 -12.73 13.70
N ALA A 85 -3.21 -11.91 13.41
CA ALA A 85 -2.66 -10.97 14.38
C ALA A 85 -3.68 -9.93 14.87
N ALA A 86 -4.58 -9.44 14.01
CA ALA A 86 -5.64 -8.54 14.43
C ALA A 86 -6.60 -9.20 15.44
N LEU A 87 -6.90 -10.51 15.27
CA LEU A 87 -7.74 -11.27 16.20
C LEU A 87 -7.01 -11.51 17.53
N ILE A 88 -5.72 -11.85 17.49
CA ILE A 88 -4.89 -12.02 18.69
C ILE A 88 -4.79 -10.68 19.44
N TRP A 89 -4.66 -9.57 18.72
CA TRP A 89 -4.61 -8.23 19.31
C TRP A 89 -5.87 -7.88 20.11
N LEU A 90 -7.05 -8.35 19.68
CA LEU A 90 -8.31 -8.18 20.43
C LEU A 90 -8.25 -8.83 21.83
N HIS A 91 -7.47 -9.90 21.97
CA HIS A 91 -7.29 -10.56 23.26
C HIS A 91 -6.08 -10.02 24.03
N SER A 92 -4.96 -9.79 23.34
CA SER A 92 -3.73 -9.25 23.91
C SER A 92 -3.00 -8.38 22.88
N PRO A 93 -2.97 -7.04 23.09
CA PRO A 93 -2.28 -6.13 22.19
C PRO A 93 -0.81 -6.47 21.96
N VAL A 94 -0.11 -6.90 23.02
CA VAL A 94 1.32 -7.27 22.97
C VAL A 94 1.53 -8.48 22.08
N TYR A 95 0.74 -9.56 22.26
CA TYR A 95 0.86 -10.75 21.41
C TYR A 95 0.41 -10.49 19.98
N GLY A 96 -0.59 -9.61 19.77
CA GLY A 96 -0.99 -9.17 18.43
C GLY A 96 0.14 -8.46 17.70
N LEU A 97 0.80 -7.49 18.34
CA LEU A 97 1.94 -6.76 17.76
C LEU A 97 3.15 -7.67 17.53
N ALA A 98 3.47 -8.57 18.46
CA ALA A 98 4.55 -9.55 18.28
C ALA A 98 4.26 -10.50 17.11
N THR A 99 3.01 -10.94 16.96
CA THR A 99 2.57 -11.79 15.84
C THR A 99 2.72 -11.03 14.51
N LEU A 100 2.32 -9.75 14.45
CA LEU A 100 2.55 -8.90 13.28
C LEU A 100 4.05 -8.81 12.96
N ALA A 101 4.89 -8.58 13.98
CA ALA A 101 6.33 -8.45 13.80
C ALA A 101 6.93 -9.71 13.17
N VAL A 102 6.64 -10.89 13.73
CA VAL A 102 7.11 -12.17 13.18
C VAL A 102 6.58 -12.41 11.76
N GLY A 103 5.31 -12.06 11.51
CA GLY A 103 4.72 -12.14 10.18
C GLY A 103 5.47 -11.28 9.16
N PHE A 104 5.77 -10.04 9.51
CA PHE A 104 6.56 -9.13 8.69
C PHE A 104 8.01 -9.61 8.50
N ALA A 105 8.66 -10.16 9.52
CA ALA A 105 9.99 -10.75 9.39
C ALA A 105 10.01 -11.86 8.33
N ALA A 106 9.04 -12.78 8.39
CA ALA A 106 8.91 -13.86 7.43
C ALA A 106 8.65 -13.35 6.00
N LEU A 107 7.76 -12.38 5.83
CA LEU A 107 7.54 -11.73 4.53
C LEU A 107 8.81 -11.06 4.01
N GLY A 108 9.55 -10.35 4.87
CA GLY A 108 10.80 -9.67 4.54
C GLY A 108 11.87 -10.64 4.05
N LEU A 109 12.12 -11.72 4.79
CA LEU A 109 13.08 -12.76 4.42
C LEU A 109 12.68 -13.47 3.11
N GLY A 110 11.39 -13.81 2.95
CA GLY A 110 10.88 -14.40 1.71
C GLY A 110 11.04 -13.47 0.50
N THR A 111 10.81 -12.17 0.70
CA THR A 111 10.93 -11.15 -0.35
C THR A 111 12.39 -10.91 -0.73
N LEU A 112 13.30 -10.75 0.24
CA LEU A 112 14.72 -10.57 0.00
C LEU A 112 15.32 -11.78 -0.71
N GLY A 113 14.98 -12.99 -0.25
CA GLY A 113 15.41 -14.23 -0.90
C GLY A 113 14.94 -14.31 -2.36
N THR A 114 13.70 -13.88 -2.64
CA THR A 114 13.19 -13.79 -4.01
C THR A 114 13.92 -12.73 -4.83
N SER A 115 14.27 -11.58 -4.22
CA SER A 115 14.98 -10.48 -4.88
C SER A 115 16.37 -10.89 -5.38
N MET A 116 17.08 -11.75 -4.65
CA MET A 116 18.38 -12.29 -5.04
C MET A 116 18.33 -13.12 -6.32
N MET A 117 17.14 -13.60 -6.69
CA MET A 117 16.90 -14.38 -7.92
C MET A 117 16.50 -13.51 -9.11
N ALA A 118 16.12 -12.25 -8.88
CA ALA A 118 15.82 -11.30 -9.94
C ALA A 118 17.11 -10.77 -10.58
N LYS A 119 17.06 -10.46 -11.88
CA LYS A 119 18.24 -9.97 -12.62
C LYS A 119 18.78 -8.69 -11.98
N SER A 120 20.10 -8.64 -11.78
CA SER A 120 20.80 -7.47 -11.23
C SER A 120 20.55 -6.21 -12.08
N GLY A 121 20.50 -5.05 -11.42
CA GLY A 121 20.29 -3.75 -12.06
C GLY A 121 18.87 -3.50 -12.60
N THR A 122 17.91 -4.41 -12.37
CA THR A 122 16.52 -4.21 -12.79
C THR A 122 15.71 -3.44 -11.76
N THR A 123 14.72 -2.66 -12.23
CA THR A 123 13.75 -1.95 -11.38
C THR A 123 12.90 -2.92 -10.55
N VAL A 124 12.65 -4.13 -11.09
CA VAL A 124 12.01 -5.23 -10.36
C VAL A 124 12.83 -5.63 -9.14
N ARG A 125 14.14 -5.88 -9.30
CA ARG A 125 15.01 -6.25 -8.16
C ARG A 125 15.07 -5.13 -7.14
N ALA A 126 15.22 -3.87 -7.57
CA ALA A 126 15.24 -2.72 -6.67
C ALA A 126 13.94 -2.58 -5.86
N SER A 127 12.78 -2.76 -6.50
CA SER A 127 11.47 -2.76 -5.85
C SER A 127 11.32 -3.89 -4.84
N LEU A 128 11.78 -5.11 -5.15
CA LEU A 128 11.76 -6.23 -4.19
C LEU A 128 12.71 -6.01 -3.02
N LEU A 129 13.91 -5.47 -3.25
CA LEU A 129 14.85 -5.16 -2.16
C LEU A 129 14.25 -4.12 -1.23
N ALA A 130 13.67 -3.05 -1.78
CA ALA A 130 12.96 -2.04 -1.02
C ALA A 130 11.79 -2.62 -0.24
N LEU A 131 10.98 -3.49 -0.86
CA LEU A 131 9.84 -4.14 -0.19
C LEU A 131 10.29 -5.09 0.94
N GLY A 132 11.36 -5.86 0.72
CA GLY A 132 11.96 -6.71 1.75
C GLY A 132 12.51 -5.92 2.92
N TYR A 133 13.19 -4.79 2.64
CA TYR A 133 13.61 -3.83 3.65
C TYR A 133 12.43 -3.29 4.46
N THR A 134 11.37 -2.82 3.79
CA THR A 134 10.16 -2.30 4.43
C THR A 134 9.56 -3.32 5.42
N PHE A 135 9.43 -4.58 5.01
CA PHE A 135 8.90 -5.63 5.88
C PHE A 135 9.80 -5.91 7.09
N LEU A 136 11.11 -6.06 6.89
CA LEU A 136 12.04 -6.29 8.00
C LEU A 136 12.10 -5.10 8.96
N PHE A 137 12.10 -3.88 8.42
CA PHE A 137 12.10 -2.68 9.24
C PHE A 137 10.79 -2.53 10.02
N THR A 138 9.64 -2.82 9.38
CA THR A 138 8.34 -2.86 10.08
C THR A 138 8.35 -3.88 11.20
N SER A 139 8.94 -5.06 10.98
CA SER A 139 9.11 -6.06 12.05
C SER A 139 9.93 -5.51 13.21
N ALA A 140 11.07 -4.87 12.94
CA ALA A 140 11.91 -4.30 13.99
C ALA A 140 11.19 -3.19 14.75
N TYR A 141 10.50 -2.29 14.04
CA TYR A 141 9.68 -1.24 14.62
C TYR A 141 8.61 -1.81 15.56
N LEU A 142 7.87 -2.83 15.13
CA LEU A 142 6.83 -3.47 15.94
C LEU A 142 7.42 -4.20 17.16
N MET A 143 8.59 -4.83 17.04
CA MET A 143 9.28 -5.43 18.20
C MET A 143 9.66 -4.36 19.22
N ILE A 144 10.25 -3.25 18.79
CA ILE A 144 10.55 -2.12 19.68
C ILE A 144 9.27 -1.58 20.32
N ALA A 145 8.19 -1.47 19.55
CA ALA A 145 6.87 -1.07 20.05
C ALA A 145 6.32 -2.05 21.11
N THR A 146 6.61 -3.35 21.02
CA THR A 146 6.21 -4.32 22.05
C THR A 146 7.02 -4.25 23.34
N THR A 147 8.32 -3.93 23.26
CA THR A 147 9.24 -4.06 24.39
C THR A 147 9.55 -2.75 25.11
N SER A 148 9.60 -1.65 24.37
CA SER A 148 10.26 -0.42 24.83
C SER A 148 9.26 0.71 25.05
N LEU A 149 8.00 0.49 24.70
CA LEU A 149 7.05 1.56 24.48
C LEU A 149 5.72 1.15 25.11
N GLN A 150 5.46 1.66 26.33
CA GLN A 150 4.11 1.83 26.87
C GLN A 150 3.33 2.89 26.05
N LEU A 151 3.49 2.89 24.73
CA LEU A 151 2.91 3.89 23.86
C LEU A 151 1.42 3.64 23.73
N SER A 152 0.67 4.73 23.85
CA SER A 152 -0.71 4.76 23.44
C SER A 152 -0.85 4.35 21.97
N LEU A 153 -2.04 3.87 21.60
CA LEU A 153 -2.32 3.30 20.28
C LEU A 153 -2.01 4.27 19.13
N HIS A 154 -2.28 5.57 19.30
CA HIS A 154 -2.14 6.56 18.23
C HIS A 154 -0.68 6.85 17.86
N PRO A 155 0.27 7.09 18.79
CA PRO A 155 1.69 7.21 18.46
C PRO A 155 2.24 5.99 17.74
N THR A 156 1.92 4.79 18.22
CA THR A 156 2.34 3.53 17.58
C THR A 156 1.76 3.40 16.17
N LEU A 157 0.50 3.79 15.96
CA LEU A 157 -0.11 3.79 14.64
C LEU A 157 0.55 4.81 13.70
N LEU A 158 0.89 5.99 14.20
CA LEU A 158 1.54 7.04 13.39
C LEU A 158 2.93 6.59 12.92
N GLY A 159 3.74 6.01 13.81
CA GLY A 159 5.03 5.43 13.42
C GLY A 159 4.85 4.23 12.49
N TYR A 160 3.86 3.37 12.74
CA TYR A 160 3.53 2.23 11.87
C TYR A 160 3.21 2.66 10.43
N ILE A 161 2.45 3.75 10.23
CA ILE A 161 2.13 4.28 8.89
C ILE A 161 3.43 4.61 8.11
N MET A 162 4.42 5.20 8.78
CA MET A 162 5.71 5.53 8.17
C MET A 162 6.62 4.32 8.01
N ALA A 163 6.56 3.33 8.91
CA ALA A 163 7.34 2.11 8.83
C ALA A 163 6.86 1.19 7.70
N PHE A 164 5.54 1.14 7.46
CA PHE A 164 4.93 0.17 6.57
C PHE A 164 4.30 0.77 5.31
N PRO A 165 3.03 1.25 5.30
CA PRO A 165 2.34 1.55 4.05
C PRO A 165 3.04 2.64 3.23
N MET A 166 3.66 3.63 3.86
CA MET A 166 4.43 4.66 3.15
C MET A 166 5.64 4.11 2.41
N GLN A 167 6.41 3.22 3.03
CA GLN A 167 7.56 2.61 2.38
C GLN A 167 7.16 1.59 1.31
N VAL A 168 6.00 0.93 1.46
CA VAL A 168 5.45 0.09 0.38
C VAL A 168 5.09 0.94 -0.84
N ILE A 169 4.48 2.11 -0.65
CA ILE A 169 4.21 3.06 -1.74
C ILE A 169 5.50 3.37 -2.49
N TYR A 170 6.57 3.71 -1.76
CA TYR A 170 7.87 3.99 -2.38
C TYR A 170 8.38 2.79 -3.19
N ALA A 171 8.35 1.59 -2.61
CA ALA A 171 8.83 0.36 -3.23
C ALA A 171 8.06 0.00 -4.51
N VAL A 172 6.74 0.20 -4.54
CA VAL A 172 5.91 -0.08 -5.72
C VAL A 172 6.16 0.95 -6.82
N THR A 173 6.28 2.24 -6.47
CA THR A 173 6.55 3.31 -7.44
C THR A 173 7.89 3.13 -8.15
N LEU A 174 8.91 2.56 -7.49
CA LEU A 174 10.21 2.23 -8.11
C LEU A 174 10.10 1.30 -9.33
N HIS A 175 9.03 0.51 -9.42
CA HIS A 175 8.80 -0.39 -10.55
C HIS A 175 7.67 0.09 -11.46
N ALA A 176 6.57 0.61 -10.91
CA ALA A 176 5.36 0.94 -11.68
C ALA A 176 5.60 2.02 -12.75
N LEU A 177 6.28 3.12 -12.41
CA LEU A 177 6.52 4.21 -13.37
C LEU A 177 7.54 3.85 -14.46
N PRO A 178 8.72 3.24 -14.14
CA PRO A 178 9.65 2.85 -15.18
C PRO A 178 9.10 1.80 -16.14
N SER A 179 8.38 0.81 -15.62
CA SER A 179 7.84 -0.29 -16.44
C SER A 179 6.72 0.16 -17.37
N THR A 180 5.88 1.11 -16.93
CA THR A 180 4.68 1.51 -17.68
C THR A 180 4.91 2.73 -18.57
N TYR A 181 5.75 3.67 -18.14
CA TYR A 181 5.91 4.98 -18.79
C TYR A 181 7.37 5.33 -19.11
N ASN A 182 8.33 4.43 -18.85
CA ASN A 182 9.77 4.68 -18.99
C ASN A 182 10.26 5.91 -18.22
N ILE A 183 9.55 6.29 -17.14
CA ILE A 183 9.96 7.35 -16.22
C ILE A 183 10.89 6.72 -15.20
N ARG A 184 12.19 6.97 -15.32
CA ARG A 184 13.18 6.47 -14.36
C ARG A 184 13.31 7.44 -13.18
N PRO A 185 13.19 6.96 -11.92
CA PRO A 185 13.42 7.81 -10.77
C PRO A 185 14.90 8.19 -10.65
N SER A 186 15.17 9.34 -10.03
CA SER A 186 16.51 9.74 -9.60
C SER A 186 17.01 8.81 -8.50
N ARG A 187 18.34 8.61 -8.41
CA ARG A 187 18.96 7.81 -7.33
C ARG A 187 18.64 8.36 -5.93
N ILE A 188 18.35 9.65 -5.82
CA ILE A 188 18.00 10.31 -4.55
C ILE A 188 16.74 9.69 -3.92
N ILE A 189 15.87 9.03 -4.69
CA ILE A 189 14.67 8.38 -4.17
C ILE A 189 14.95 7.38 -3.05
N TYR A 190 16.13 6.74 -3.05
CA TYR A 190 16.50 5.78 -2.03
C TYR A 190 16.69 6.43 -0.65
N ALA A 191 16.97 7.74 -0.59
CA ALA A 191 17.05 8.48 0.68
C ALA A 191 15.68 8.63 1.36
N ALA A 192 14.57 8.46 0.64
CA ALA A 192 13.23 8.51 1.25
C ALA A 192 13.00 7.36 2.24
N PHE A 193 13.60 6.18 2.01
CA PHE A 193 13.45 5.01 2.88
C PHE A 193 14.06 5.21 4.28
N PRO A 194 15.36 5.53 4.45
CA PRO A 194 15.94 5.76 5.77
C PRO A 194 15.29 6.94 6.49
N LEU A 195 14.83 7.98 5.77
CA LEU A 195 14.08 9.09 6.38
C LEU A 195 12.69 8.66 6.87
N ALA A 196 11.97 7.81 6.12
CA ALA A 196 10.70 7.23 6.58
C ALA A 196 10.93 6.34 7.81
N SER A 197 11.97 5.51 7.78
CA SER A 197 12.37 4.68 8.91
C SER A 197 12.73 5.52 10.15
N LEU A 198 13.54 6.55 9.99
CA LEU A 198 13.86 7.49 11.06
C LEU A 198 12.58 8.17 11.60
N SER A 199 11.71 8.64 10.71
CA SER A 199 10.45 9.27 11.10
C SER A 199 9.53 8.33 11.88
N SER A 200 9.51 7.03 11.56
CA SER A 200 8.67 6.06 12.28
C SER A 200 9.08 5.90 13.74
N LEU A 201 10.38 6.01 14.02
CA LEU A 201 10.96 5.92 15.37
C LEU A 201 10.82 7.24 16.11
N LEU A 202 10.97 8.37 15.40
CA LEU A 202 10.96 9.70 16.01
C LEU A 202 9.55 10.29 16.20
N LEU A 203 8.58 10.03 15.32
CA LEU A 203 7.23 10.59 15.45
C LEU A 203 6.56 10.32 16.81
N PRO A 204 6.72 9.13 17.43
CA PRO A 204 6.20 8.86 18.77
C PRO A 204 6.99 9.51 19.92
N LEU A 205 8.29 9.80 19.71
CA LEU A 205 9.21 10.19 20.78
C LEU A 205 9.56 11.68 20.75
N LEU A 206 9.77 12.21 19.56
CA LEU A 206 10.25 13.54 19.23
C LEU A 206 9.44 14.07 18.03
N PRO A 207 8.17 14.48 18.24
CA PRO A 207 7.22 14.75 17.17
C PRO A 207 7.69 15.74 16.10
N LEU A 208 8.37 16.82 16.50
CA LEU A 208 8.91 17.81 15.57
C LEU A 208 9.95 17.19 14.62
N TYR A 209 10.97 16.52 15.17
CA TYR A 209 12.02 15.89 14.37
C TYR A 209 11.49 14.74 13.52
N GLY A 210 10.56 13.95 14.07
CA GLY A 210 9.85 12.92 13.32
C GLY A 210 9.04 13.50 12.15
N ALA A 211 8.33 14.60 12.36
CA ALA A 211 7.57 15.29 11.32
C ALA A 211 8.47 15.87 10.23
N LEU A 212 9.61 16.46 10.60
CA LEU A 212 10.61 16.95 9.63
C LEU A 212 11.19 15.80 8.79
N ALA A 213 11.54 14.68 9.43
CA ALA A 213 12.04 13.49 8.71
C ALA A 213 10.98 12.89 7.77
N ALA A 214 9.72 12.80 8.22
CA ALA A 214 8.61 12.34 7.40
C ALA A 214 8.35 13.26 6.20
N SER A 215 8.36 14.57 6.45
CA SER A 215 8.20 15.60 5.42
C SER A 215 9.32 15.54 4.39
N ALA A 216 10.57 15.44 4.83
CA ALA A 216 11.72 15.28 3.95
C ALA A 216 11.62 13.99 3.12
N SER A 217 11.22 12.88 3.74
CA SER A 217 10.98 11.60 3.04
C SER A 217 9.95 11.76 1.91
N LEU A 218 8.80 12.36 2.22
CA LEU A 218 7.71 12.59 1.27
C LEU A 218 8.12 13.50 0.11
N LEU A 219 8.81 14.61 0.41
CA LEU A 219 9.28 15.55 -0.61
C LEU A 219 10.33 14.91 -1.51
N ILE A 220 11.32 14.22 -0.92
CA ILE A 220 12.33 13.49 -1.70
C ILE A 220 11.66 12.48 -2.61
N PHE A 221 10.77 11.64 -2.10
CA PHE A 221 10.02 10.68 -2.90
C PHE A 221 9.29 11.35 -4.07
N THR A 222 8.60 12.44 -3.78
CA THR A 222 7.81 13.19 -4.77
C THR A 222 8.67 13.75 -5.91
N PHE A 223 9.75 14.46 -5.58
CA PHE A 223 10.59 15.09 -6.61
C PHE A 223 11.49 14.09 -7.34
N SER A 224 11.88 12.99 -6.70
CA SER A 224 12.77 11.99 -7.29
C SER A 224 12.07 10.89 -8.08
N SER A 225 10.77 10.64 -7.86
CA SER A 225 9.99 9.63 -8.58
C SER A 225 9.69 9.98 -10.03
N GLY A 226 9.84 11.26 -10.41
CA GLY A 226 9.55 11.76 -11.75
C GLY A 226 8.08 12.11 -11.99
N PHE A 227 7.28 12.28 -10.91
CA PHE A 227 5.90 12.74 -10.99
C PHE A 227 5.72 14.07 -11.74
N THR A 228 6.74 14.93 -11.74
CA THR A 228 6.76 16.20 -12.49
C THR A 228 6.57 16.01 -14.01
N ARG A 229 6.85 14.81 -14.54
CA ARG A 229 6.68 14.49 -15.97
C ARG A 229 5.25 14.03 -16.31
N ILE A 230 4.40 13.74 -15.31
CA ILE A 230 3.05 13.21 -15.52
C ILE A 230 2.18 14.12 -16.40
N PRO A 231 2.11 15.45 -16.19
CA PRO A 231 1.29 16.33 -17.02
C PRO A 231 1.65 16.27 -18.51
N SER A 232 2.95 16.19 -18.82
CA SER A 232 3.44 16.07 -20.21
C SER A 232 2.98 14.76 -20.87
N ILE A 233 3.00 13.65 -20.13
CA ILE A 233 2.57 12.34 -20.62
C ILE A 233 1.06 12.31 -20.83
N LEU A 234 0.28 12.88 -19.91
CA LEU A 234 -1.18 12.97 -20.02
C LEU A 234 -1.63 13.67 -21.30
N ARG A 235 -0.94 14.75 -21.71
CA ARG A 235 -1.23 15.48 -22.96
C ARG A 235 -1.04 14.61 -24.21
N LYS A 236 -0.15 13.63 -24.17
CA LYS A 236 0.17 12.74 -25.29
C LYS A 236 -0.71 11.49 -25.35
N LEU A 237 -1.51 11.21 -24.31
CA LEU A 237 -2.32 10.00 -24.25
C LEU A 237 -3.64 10.13 -25.04
N PRO A 238 -3.96 9.19 -25.93
CA PRO A 238 -5.22 9.21 -26.66
C PRO A 238 -6.41 9.02 -25.72
N ALA A 239 -7.37 9.95 -25.74
CA ALA A 239 -8.51 9.97 -24.83
C ALA A 239 -9.50 8.81 -25.05
N ASN A 240 -9.66 8.38 -26.31
CA ASN A 240 -10.79 7.54 -26.72
C ASN A 240 -10.50 6.04 -26.80
N ARG A 241 -9.26 5.60 -26.50
CA ARG A 241 -8.91 4.17 -26.50
C ARG A 241 -9.09 3.56 -25.10
N ALA A 242 -9.60 2.34 -25.02
CA ALA A 242 -9.83 1.64 -23.75
C ALA A 242 -8.55 1.51 -22.89
N ALA A 243 -7.39 1.25 -23.52
CA ALA A 243 -6.09 1.29 -22.85
C ALA A 243 -5.73 2.71 -22.38
N GLY A 244 -6.00 3.72 -23.20
CA GLY A 244 -5.78 5.14 -22.87
C GLY A 244 -6.55 5.60 -21.63
N ARG A 245 -7.77 5.10 -21.42
CA ARG A 245 -8.57 5.38 -20.20
C ARG A 245 -7.90 4.86 -18.92
N ALA A 246 -7.33 3.64 -18.95
CA ALA A 246 -6.61 3.08 -17.81
C ALA A 246 -5.34 3.88 -17.49
N HIS A 247 -4.58 4.26 -18.51
CA HIS A 247 -3.38 5.09 -18.32
C HIS A 247 -3.71 6.48 -17.80
N ARG A 248 -4.79 7.12 -18.30
CA ARG A 248 -5.26 8.41 -17.79
C ARG A 248 -5.70 8.30 -16.34
N TYR A 249 -6.47 7.27 -15.99
CA TYR A 249 -6.87 7.01 -14.60
C TYR A 249 -5.67 6.90 -13.66
N PHE A 250 -4.69 6.08 -14.04
CA PHE A 250 -3.47 5.86 -13.26
C PHE A 250 -2.69 7.17 -13.05
N LEU A 251 -2.46 7.93 -14.11
CA LEU A 251 -1.68 9.18 -14.06
C LEU A 251 -2.42 10.31 -13.34
N ILE A 252 -3.73 10.47 -13.57
CA ILE A 252 -4.54 11.47 -12.87
C ILE A 252 -4.60 11.15 -11.38
N GLY A 253 -4.77 9.87 -11.02
CA GLY A 253 -4.71 9.46 -9.62
C GLY A 253 -3.39 9.84 -8.94
N HIS A 254 -2.26 9.73 -9.64
CA HIS A 254 -0.97 10.19 -9.11
C HIS A 254 -0.88 11.72 -8.93
N LEU A 255 -1.64 12.51 -9.71
CA LEU A 255 -1.76 13.96 -9.45
C LEU A 255 -2.54 14.22 -8.15
N TYR A 256 -3.61 13.47 -7.88
CA TYR A 256 -4.32 13.53 -6.59
C TYR A 256 -3.44 13.05 -5.42
N ALA A 257 -2.64 12.01 -5.64
CA ALA A 257 -1.66 11.56 -4.65
C ALA A 257 -0.63 12.64 -4.36
N LEU A 258 -0.16 13.36 -5.38
CA LEU A 258 0.74 14.50 -5.21
C LEU A 258 0.11 15.60 -4.36
N THR A 259 -1.13 15.99 -4.65
CA THR A 259 -1.88 16.95 -3.84
C THR A 259 -1.99 16.48 -2.38
N SER A 260 -2.29 15.20 -2.18
CA SER A 260 -2.40 14.60 -0.85
C SER A 260 -1.06 14.60 -0.11
N ILE A 261 0.06 14.35 -0.80
CA ILE A 261 1.40 14.39 -0.20
C ILE A 261 1.78 15.82 0.20
N VAL A 262 1.47 16.82 -0.62
CA VAL A 262 1.72 18.24 -0.28
C VAL A 262 0.96 18.62 0.98
N LEU A 263 -0.33 18.31 1.04
CA LEU A 263 -1.16 18.58 2.22
C LEU A 263 -0.69 17.79 3.45
N ALA A 264 -0.30 16.52 3.28
CA ALA A 264 0.26 15.71 4.37
C ALA A 264 1.57 16.30 4.90
N THR A 265 2.41 16.88 4.04
CA THR A 265 3.65 17.55 4.44
C THR A 265 3.37 18.79 5.29
N ILE A 266 2.41 19.62 4.86
CA ILE A 266 1.96 20.78 5.65
C ILE A 266 1.44 20.31 7.00
N LEU A 267 0.58 19.29 7.00
CA LEU A 267 -0.05 18.78 8.21
C LEU A 267 0.96 18.13 9.17
N LEU A 268 1.97 17.43 8.65
CA LEU A 268 3.08 16.88 9.43
C LEU A 268 3.83 18.00 10.14
N ILE A 269 4.21 19.06 9.42
CA ILE A 269 4.91 20.21 10.00
C ILE A 269 4.02 20.85 11.08
N SER A 270 2.74 21.11 10.79
CA SER A 270 1.78 21.65 11.76
C SER A 270 1.62 20.76 12.99
N TYR A 271 1.64 19.44 12.85
CA TYR A 271 1.64 18.50 13.96
C TYR A 271 2.94 18.59 14.77
N GLY A 272 4.10 18.64 14.09
CA GLY A 272 5.40 18.73 14.73
C GLY A 272 5.57 19.97 15.62
N ILE A 273 4.95 21.09 15.24
CA ILE A 273 4.94 22.34 16.03
C ILE A 273 3.75 22.46 17.00
N GLY A 274 2.94 21.40 17.16
CA GLY A 274 1.87 21.32 18.14
C GLY A 274 0.54 21.98 17.75
N ILE A 275 0.35 22.36 16.48
CA ILE A 275 -0.89 22.99 15.99
C ILE A 275 -1.93 21.95 15.56
N ALA A 276 -1.50 20.94 14.80
CA ALA A 276 -2.44 19.96 14.23
C ALA A 276 -2.66 18.77 15.18
N PRO A 277 -3.92 18.33 15.39
CA PRO A 277 -4.20 17.14 16.20
C PRO A 277 -3.65 15.86 15.57
N GLN A 278 -3.06 14.99 16.40
CA GLN A 278 -2.51 13.71 15.95
C GLN A 278 -3.52 12.83 15.21
N LEU A 279 -4.76 12.75 15.71
CA LEU A 279 -5.81 11.96 15.09
C LEU A 279 -6.16 12.45 13.69
N TYR A 280 -6.14 13.77 13.47
CA TYR A 280 -6.38 14.34 12.16
C TYR A 280 -5.25 13.94 11.20
N LEU A 281 -3.99 14.01 11.64
CA LEU A 281 -2.84 13.55 10.87
C LEU A 281 -2.94 12.06 10.50
N ILE A 282 -3.29 11.18 11.44
CA ILE A 282 -3.46 9.74 11.19
C ILE A 282 -4.52 9.49 10.11
N HIS A 283 -5.71 10.09 10.25
CA HIS A 283 -6.78 9.94 9.28
C HIS A 283 -6.39 10.51 7.92
N PHE A 284 -5.73 11.67 7.88
CA PHE A 284 -5.29 12.28 6.63
C PHE A 284 -4.25 11.41 5.91
N LEU A 285 -3.27 10.84 6.63
CA LEU A 285 -2.29 9.94 6.04
C LEU A 285 -2.96 8.65 5.52
N LEU A 286 -3.88 8.05 6.28
CA LEU A 286 -4.55 6.82 5.87
C LEU A 286 -5.56 7.02 4.73
N ILE A 287 -6.41 8.04 4.80
CA ILE A 287 -7.47 8.32 3.83
C ILE A 287 -6.91 9.10 2.63
N GLY A 288 -6.22 10.20 2.88
CA GLY A 288 -5.74 11.10 1.84
C GLY A 288 -4.55 10.53 1.08
N VAL A 289 -3.58 9.93 1.77
CA VAL A 289 -2.35 9.42 1.12
C VAL A 289 -2.48 7.94 0.78
N VAL A 290 -2.53 7.07 1.79
CA VAL A 290 -2.44 5.62 1.60
C VAL A 290 -3.61 5.07 0.78
N SER A 291 -4.84 5.45 1.12
CA SER A 291 -6.03 4.98 0.39
C SER A 291 -6.05 5.51 -1.04
N THR A 292 -5.57 6.72 -1.31
CA THR A 292 -5.42 7.23 -2.68
C THR A 292 -4.48 6.34 -3.49
N PHE A 293 -3.31 5.98 -2.94
CA PHE A 293 -2.40 5.05 -3.60
C PHE A 293 -3.01 3.66 -3.81
N ILE A 294 -3.78 3.16 -2.85
CA ILE A 294 -4.54 1.91 -3.00
C ILE A 294 -5.52 2.03 -4.16
N VAL A 295 -6.33 3.07 -4.21
CA VAL A 295 -7.34 3.25 -5.25
C VAL A 295 -6.73 3.46 -6.63
N ILE A 296 -5.53 4.03 -6.74
CA ILE A 296 -4.81 4.11 -8.03
C ILE A 296 -4.51 2.70 -8.59
N HIS A 297 -4.05 1.80 -7.72
CA HIS A 297 -3.47 0.53 -8.14
C HIS A 297 -4.46 -0.64 -8.08
N ALA A 298 -5.32 -0.68 -7.07
CA ALA A 298 -6.22 -1.79 -6.80
C ALA A 298 -7.14 -2.13 -7.98
N PRO A 299 -7.78 -1.17 -8.69
CA PRO A 299 -8.61 -1.49 -9.84
C PRO A 299 -7.86 -2.11 -11.02
N LEU A 300 -6.54 -1.88 -11.08
CA LEU A 300 -5.67 -2.43 -12.12
C LEU A 300 -5.09 -3.79 -11.72
N MET A 301 -4.80 -3.99 -10.43
CA MET A 301 -4.13 -5.18 -9.90
C MET A 301 -5.11 -6.28 -9.44
N LEU A 302 -6.15 -5.93 -8.69
CA LEU A 302 -7.08 -6.90 -8.11
C LEU A 302 -7.72 -7.86 -9.12
N PRO A 303 -8.11 -7.44 -10.35
CA PRO A 303 -8.68 -8.35 -11.33
C PRO A 303 -7.70 -9.46 -11.74
N VAL A 304 -6.42 -9.09 -11.87
CA VAL A 304 -5.34 -10.03 -12.20
C VAL A 304 -5.10 -10.99 -11.05
N ILE A 305 -5.07 -10.47 -9.82
CA ILE A 305 -4.86 -11.28 -8.61
C ILE A 305 -6.02 -12.26 -8.40
N LEU A 306 -7.26 -11.79 -8.50
CA LEU A 306 -8.47 -12.57 -8.26
C LEU A 306 -8.79 -13.52 -9.44
N GLY A 307 -8.35 -13.18 -10.66
CA GLY A 307 -8.64 -13.91 -11.88
C GLY A 307 -10.00 -13.56 -12.49
N THR A 308 -10.44 -12.31 -12.34
CA THR A 308 -11.75 -11.81 -12.78
C THR A 308 -11.61 -10.82 -13.94
N ARG A 309 -12.63 -10.73 -14.82
CA ARG A 309 -12.71 -9.65 -15.82
C ARG A 309 -13.40 -8.43 -15.21
N THR A 310 -12.85 -7.24 -15.46
CA THR A 310 -13.43 -5.97 -14.99
C THR A 310 -14.31 -5.28 -16.01
N ALA A 311 -15.28 -4.52 -15.49
CA ALA A 311 -16.05 -3.57 -16.26
C ALA A 311 -15.20 -2.41 -16.84
N ARG A 312 -14.01 -2.13 -16.28
CA ARG A 312 -13.03 -1.12 -16.76
C ARG A 312 -13.64 0.29 -16.92
N ARG A 313 -14.59 0.64 -16.05
CA ARG A 313 -15.28 1.94 -16.03
C ARG A 313 -14.51 2.98 -15.22
N TYR A 314 -13.27 3.23 -15.63
CA TYR A 314 -12.39 4.16 -14.92
C TYR A 314 -13.00 5.57 -14.85
N ASN A 315 -13.11 6.10 -13.64
CA ASN A 315 -13.61 7.45 -13.36
C ASN A 315 -12.80 8.06 -12.20
N GLN A 316 -12.85 9.38 -12.03
CA GLN A 316 -12.00 10.09 -11.06
C GLN A 316 -12.65 10.27 -9.68
N ALA A 317 -13.95 9.93 -9.54
CA ALA A 317 -14.70 10.15 -8.30
C ALA A 317 -14.00 9.57 -7.06
N PRO A 318 -13.42 8.35 -7.08
CA PRO A 318 -12.71 7.82 -5.93
C PRO A 318 -11.60 8.74 -5.40
N PHE A 319 -10.83 9.37 -6.28
CA PHE A 319 -9.70 10.20 -5.88
C PHE A 319 -10.16 11.52 -5.24
N ALA A 320 -11.12 12.18 -5.88
CA ALA A 320 -11.69 13.44 -5.37
C ALA A 320 -12.40 13.22 -4.04
N SER A 321 -13.19 12.14 -3.93
CA SER A 321 -13.92 11.80 -2.71
C SER A 321 -13.00 11.43 -1.55
N LEU A 322 -11.89 10.71 -1.78
CA LEU A 322 -10.89 10.44 -0.73
C LEU A 322 -10.21 11.71 -0.24
N LEU A 323 -9.78 12.58 -1.16
CA LEU A 323 -9.13 13.83 -0.79
C LEU A 323 -10.08 14.74 -0.01
N ALA A 324 -11.32 14.87 -0.48
CA ALA A 324 -12.37 15.63 0.23
C ALA A 324 -12.69 15.01 1.59
N SER A 325 -12.80 13.69 1.68
CA SER A 325 -13.01 12.97 2.94
C SER A 325 -11.89 13.26 3.94
N ALA A 326 -10.63 13.20 3.51
CA ALA A 326 -9.48 13.46 4.36
C ALA A 326 -9.47 14.90 4.90
N VAL A 327 -9.73 15.90 4.05
CA VAL A 327 -9.76 17.32 4.44
C VAL A 327 -10.95 17.64 5.36
N THR A 328 -12.13 17.09 5.06
CA THR A 328 -13.36 17.38 5.80
C THR A 328 -13.43 16.69 7.16
N TRP A 329 -12.57 15.71 7.45
CA TRP A 329 -12.60 14.94 8.69
C TRP A 329 -12.55 15.81 9.95
N ILE A 330 -11.73 16.87 9.95
CA ILE A 330 -11.62 17.79 11.09
C ILE A 330 -12.84 18.71 11.25
N LEU A 331 -13.57 18.95 10.15
CA LEU A 331 -14.72 19.84 10.11
C LEU A 331 -16.00 19.09 10.47
N ASN A 332 -16.20 17.91 9.89
CA ASN A 332 -17.37 17.07 10.11
C ASN A 332 -17.04 15.60 9.77
N ARG A 333 -17.06 14.74 10.79
CA ARG A 333 -16.69 13.32 10.69
C ARG A 333 -17.71 12.52 9.88
N ASP A 334 -18.99 12.87 9.93
CA ASP A 334 -20.05 12.16 9.21
C ASP A 334 -19.97 12.44 7.72
N ILE A 335 -19.74 13.70 7.33
CA ILE A 335 -19.49 14.07 5.92
C ILE A 335 -18.24 13.37 5.41
N SER A 336 -17.17 13.36 6.20
CA SER A 336 -15.93 12.64 5.86
C SER A 336 -16.18 11.15 5.62
N LEU A 337 -16.97 10.49 6.48
CA LEU A 337 -17.34 9.10 6.33
C LEU A 337 -18.18 8.86 5.07
N VAL A 338 -19.20 9.68 4.81
CA VAL A 338 -20.02 9.56 3.59
C VAL A 338 -19.15 9.69 2.35
N LEU A 339 -18.24 10.66 2.30
CA LEU A 339 -17.30 10.84 1.18
C LEU A 339 -16.36 9.64 1.02
N PHE A 340 -15.88 9.06 2.13
CA PHE A 340 -15.09 7.83 2.11
C PHE A 340 -15.88 6.65 1.52
N LEU A 341 -17.14 6.47 1.93
CA LEU A 341 -18.01 5.41 1.40
C LEU A 341 -18.31 5.61 -0.09
N VAL A 342 -18.55 6.86 -0.52
CA VAL A 342 -18.70 7.19 -1.95
C VAL A 342 -17.43 6.81 -2.72
N ALA A 343 -16.24 7.08 -2.17
CA ALA A 343 -14.99 6.67 -2.79
C ALA A 343 -14.90 5.15 -2.93
N LEU A 344 -15.18 4.40 -1.85
CA LEU A 344 -15.14 2.94 -1.83
C LEU A 344 -16.12 2.33 -2.85
N VAL A 345 -17.37 2.77 -2.85
CA VAL A 345 -18.39 2.30 -3.82
C VAL A 345 -17.95 2.64 -5.24
N SER A 346 -17.49 3.86 -5.48
CA SER A 346 -17.01 4.28 -6.80
C SER A 346 -15.83 3.43 -7.27
N THR A 347 -14.91 3.06 -6.38
CA THR A 347 -13.81 2.13 -6.68
C THR A 347 -14.34 0.75 -7.04
N LEU A 348 -15.26 0.19 -6.24
CA LEU A 348 -15.86 -1.12 -6.50
C LEU A 348 -16.58 -1.17 -7.86
N LEU A 349 -17.25 -0.09 -8.27
CA LEU A 349 -17.89 0.02 -9.57
C LEU A 349 -16.91 -0.02 -10.75
N ILE A 350 -15.65 0.39 -10.56
CA ILE A 350 -14.58 0.22 -11.57
C ILE A 350 -14.23 -1.26 -11.73
N VAL A 351 -14.19 -1.99 -10.60
CA VAL A 351 -13.69 -3.38 -10.50
C VAL A 351 -14.81 -4.42 -10.66
N LYS A 352 -16.08 -4.00 -10.79
CA LYS A 352 -17.25 -4.90 -10.87
C LYS A 352 -16.98 -6.08 -11.83
N PRO A 353 -17.01 -7.33 -11.34
CA PRO A 353 -16.77 -8.51 -12.17
C PRO A 353 -17.88 -8.63 -13.21
N THR A 354 -17.53 -8.78 -14.48
CA THR A 354 -18.53 -8.97 -15.56
C THR A 354 -18.66 -10.44 -15.96
N ARG A 355 -17.56 -11.23 -15.96
CA ARG A 355 -17.51 -12.70 -16.13
C ARG A 355 -16.17 -13.28 -15.60
N PRO A 356 -16.07 -14.56 -15.20
CA PRO A 356 -14.77 -15.21 -14.96
C PRO A 356 -13.91 -15.26 -16.24
N LEU A 357 -12.58 -15.25 -16.11
CA LEU A 357 -11.67 -15.41 -17.24
C LEU A 357 -11.84 -16.83 -17.86
N PRO A 358 -11.89 -16.97 -19.19
CA PRO A 358 -11.89 -18.28 -19.82
C PRO A 358 -10.62 -19.05 -19.44
N THR A 359 -10.78 -20.35 -19.18
CA THR A 359 -9.81 -21.29 -18.60
C THR A 359 -8.49 -21.41 -19.39
N ILE A 360 -8.45 -20.90 -20.62
CA ILE A 360 -7.34 -21.03 -21.59
C ILE A 360 -6.15 -20.12 -21.24
N LEU A 361 -6.29 -19.11 -20.38
CA LEU A 361 -5.20 -18.20 -19.99
C LEU A 361 -4.40 -18.64 -18.75
N LYS A 362 -4.52 -19.89 -18.28
CA LYS A 362 -3.78 -20.40 -17.12
C LYS A 362 -2.30 -20.76 -17.38
N SER A 363 -1.77 -20.55 -18.58
CA SER A 363 -0.32 -20.61 -18.85
C SER A 363 0.20 -19.28 -19.43
N PRO A 364 1.29 -18.70 -18.90
CA PRO A 364 2.13 -17.86 -19.73
C PRO A 364 3.00 -18.81 -20.56
N THR A 365 2.40 -19.33 -21.63
CA THR A 365 3.18 -19.83 -22.75
C THR A 365 3.79 -18.60 -23.41
N ARG A 366 5.12 -18.60 -23.57
CA ARG A 366 5.93 -17.57 -24.22
C ARG A 366 5.16 -16.84 -25.34
N GLN A 367 4.75 -15.59 -25.12
CA GLN A 367 4.71 -14.66 -26.24
C GLN A 367 6.13 -14.19 -26.47
N SER A 368 6.77 -14.92 -27.39
CA SER A 368 7.86 -14.45 -28.23
C SER A 368 7.69 -12.96 -28.54
N MET A 369 8.55 -12.11 -27.95
CA MET A 369 8.82 -10.78 -28.50
C MET A 369 9.69 -10.97 -29.75
N SER A 370 9.04 -11.36 -30.85
CA SER A 370 9.51 -11.13 -32.20
C SER A 370 8.44 -10.31 -32.89
N GLY A 371 8.51 -9.00 -32.67
CA GLY A 371 7.79 -8.00 -33.43
C GLY A 371 8.82 -7.15 -34.14
N LYS A 372 9.28 -7.63 -35.31
CA LYS A 372 9.97 -6.80 -36.29
C LYS A 372 9.07 -5.60 -36.62
N HIS A 373 9.62 -4.40 -36.57
CA HIS A 373 9.02 -3.24 -37.24
C HIS A 373 9.19 -3.43 -38.77
N PRO A 374 8.12 -3.37 -39.57
CA PRO A 374 8.24 -3.10 -41.01
C PRO A 374 8.35 -1.58 -41.25
N PRO A 375 8.86 -1.18 -42.43
CA PRO A 375 9.73 0.00 -42.64
C PRO A 375 9.11 1.36 -42.33
#